data_AF-A0A359H7C9-F1
#
_entry.id   AF-A0A359H7C9-F1
#
_cell.length_a   1.000
_cell.length_b   1.000
_cell.length_c   1.000
_cell.angle_alpha   90.00
_cell.angle_beta   90.00
_cell.angle_gamma   90.00
#
_symmetry.space_group_name_H-M   'P 1'
#
loop_
_entity.id
_entity.type
_entity.pdbx_description
1 polymer ?
#
loop_
_entity_poly.entity_id
_entity_poly.type
_entity_poly.pdbx_seq_one_letter_code
_entity_poly.pdbx_strand_id
1 'polypeptide(L)'
;RSIAVVLITTYLIPPADLVLSSSPKIEENIFFTRNKYKKAKRLKNFNTGGFFMNIAGDYDCSLVAPCGIFCGECPLFKANDNPEMLEDAKAKGYNISPCPGCRSIKGNCPVLETQCETFACANGHEVVFCFDCPDFPCVKLNPAADGADVLPHNIKVFNLCHIKQKGLEKFLEEAAHIKNRYYNGKIMIGKGPRID
;
A
#
# COMPACT_ATOMS: atom_id res chain seq x y z
N ARG A 1 32.97 -41.30 -0.34
CA ARG A 1 32.34 -40.99 0.96
C ARG A 1 33.09 -39.82 1.57
N SER A 2 32.65 -38.58 1.33
CA SER A 2 33.05 -37.40 2.10
C SER A 2 31.91 -36.39 2.04
N ILE A 3 31.37 -36.11 3.22
CA ILE A 3 30.31 -35.16 3.52
C ILE A 3 30.97 -33.79 3.64
N ALA A 4 30.46 -32.78 2.92
CA ALA A 4 30.79 -31.38 3.15
C ALA A 4 29.51 -30.64 3.52
N VAL A 5 29.49 -30.21 4.78
CA VAL A 5 28.42 -29.57 5.53
C VAL A 5 28.63 -28.05 5.43
N VAL A 6 27.54 -27.37 5.04
CA VAL A 6 27.09 -26.04 5.49
C VAL A 6 27.94 -24.82 5.15
N LEU A 7 27.31 -23.88 4.43
CA LEU A 7 27.10 -22.49 4.88
C LEU A 7 25.92 -21.90 4.09
N ILE A 8 24.72 -22.13 4.62
CA ILE A 8 23.51 -21.41 4.23
C ILE A 8 23.62 -20.04 4.91
N THR A 9 23.85 -18.99 4.12
CA THR A 9 23.77 -17.61 4.58
C THR A 9 22.31 -17.31 4.91
N THR A 10 21.99 -17.32 6.19
CA THR A 10 20.69 -16.95 6.75
C THR A 10 20.41 -15.48 6.51
N TYR A 11 19.23 -15.24 5.92
CA TYR A 11 18.55 -13.98 5.77
C TYR A 11 18.43 -13.24 7.11
N LEU A 12 18.79 -11.96 7.14
CA LEU A 12 18.39 -11.03 8.20
C LEU A 12 16.94 -10.61 7.96
N ILE A 13 16.02 -11.44 8.44
CA ILE A 13 14.62 -11.07 8.66
C ILE A 13 14.61 -10.25 9.96
N PRO A 14 14.18 -8.97 9.98
CA PRO A 14 14.03 -8.25 11.23
C PRO A 14 12.94 -8.89 12.11
N PRO A 15 13.09 -8.85 13.44
CA PRO A 15 12.26 -9.61 14.37
C PRO A 15 10.79 -9.18 14.33
N ALA A 16 9.91 -10.18 14.42
CA ALA A 16 8.46 -10.11 14.37
C ALA A 16 7.80 -9.51 15.64
N ASP A 17 8.37 -8.44 16.21
CA ASP A 17 7.92 -7.83 17.47
C ASP A 17 7.20 -6.49 17.28
N LEU A 18 6.34 -6.40 16.26
CA LEU A 18 5.40 -5.29 16.07
C LEU A 18 3.98 -5.82 15.90
N VAL A 19 3.58 -6.73 16.79
CA VAL A 19 2.17 -7.08 17.02
C VAL A 19 1.55 -5.92 17.80
N LEU A 20 1.05 -4.91 17.08
CA LEU A 20 0.21 -3.87 17.65
C LEU A 20 -1.13 -4.50 18.08
N SER A 21 -1.31 -4.59 19.39
CA SER A 21 -2.52 -5.00 20.07
C SER A 21 -3.76 -4.32 19.49
N SER A 22 -4.75 -5.12 19.13
CA SER A 22 -6.09 -4.74 18.70
C SER A 22 -6.74 -3.72 19.64
N SER A 23 -7.12 -2.56 19.11
CA SER A 23 -7.96 -1.58 19.83
C SER A 23 -9.21 -1.21 19.01
N PRO A 24 -10.38 -1.08 19.65
CA PRO A 24 -11.67 -0.90 18.98
C PRO A 24 -11.92 0.58 18.65
N LYS A 25 -11.44 1.07 17.51
CA LYS A 25 -11.74 2.43 17.00
C LYS A 25 -11.81 2.51 15.46
N ILE A 26 -12.42 1.50 14.82
CA ILE A 26 -12.51 1.43 13.36
C ILE A 26 -13.48 2.50 12.80
N GLU A 27 -14.54 2.86 13.54
CA GLU A 27 -15.57 3.77 13.02
C GLU A 27 -15.17 5.26 13.04
N GLU A 28 -14.47 5.73 14.08
CA GLU A 28 -14.04 7.13 14.18
C GLU A 28 -12.99 7.51 13.13
N ASN A 29 -12.09 6.58 12.77
CA ASN A 29 -11.06 6.81 11.75
C ASN A 29 -11.62 6.87 10.32
N ILE A 30 -12.71 6.16 10.03
CA ILE A 30 -13.41 6.24 8.74
C ILE A 30 -14.05 7.62 8.55
N PHE A 31 -14.56 8.23 9.63
CA PHE A 31 -15.15 9.57 9.57
C PHE A 31 -14.07 10.66 9.41
N PHE A 32 -12.96 10.55 10.14
CA PHE A 32 -11.87 11.52 10.10
C PHE A 32 -11.16 11.56 8.74
N THR A 33 -10.91 10.38 8.15
CA THR A 33 -10.36 10.27 6.78
C THR A 33 -11.30 10.90 5.75
N ARG A 34 -12.61 10.62 5.81
CA ARG A 34 -13.63 11.19 4.91
C ARG A 34 -13.59 12.73 4.83
N ASN A 35 -13.36 13.43 5.94
CA ASN A 35 -13.33 14.89 5.97
C ASN A 35 -12.03 15.49 5.43
N LYS A 36 -10.88 14.80 5.56
CA LYS A 36 -9.60 15.27 5.02
C LYS A 36 -9.61 15.25 3.48
N TYR A 37 -10.21 14.24 2.85
CA TYR A 37 -10.30 14.12 1.39
C TYR A 37 -11.39 15.01 0.76
N LYS A 38 -12.48 15.31 1.47
CA LYS A 38 -13.54 16.21 0.95
C LYS A 38 -13.08 17.66 0.76
N LYS A 39 -11.99 18.08 1.42
CA LYS A 39 -11.51 19.48 1.38
C LYS A 39 -10.71 19.83 0.13
N ALA A 40 -10.41 18.86 -0.75
CA ALA A 40 -9.72 19.08 -2.03
C ALA A 40 -10.64 19.60 -3.16
N LYS A 41 -11.94 19.81 -2.92
CA LYS A 41 -12.90 20.24 -3.95
C LYS A 41 -13.17 21.74 -3.90
N ARG A 42 -12.19 22.57 -4.30
CA ARG A 42 -12.43 23.93 -4.82
C ARG A 42 -11.16 24.52 -5.43
N LEU A 43 -11.12 24.65 -6.75
CA LEU A 43 -10.45 25.69 -7.58
C LEU A 43 -10.46 25.18 -9.04
N LYS A 44 -11.52 25.49 -9.79
CA LYS A 44 -11.68 26.60 -10.76
C LYS A 44 -11.44 26.14 -12.20
N ASN A 45 -12.46 26.35 -13.03
CA ASN A 45 -12.46 26.22 -14.48
C ASN A 45 -11.25 26.94 -15.10
N PHE A 46 -10.51 26.25 -15.97
CA PHE A 46 -9.72 26.86 -17.03
C PHE A 46 -9.93 26.07 -18.32
N ASN A 47 -10.43 26.77 -19.33
CA ASN A 47 -10.53 26.31 -20.70
C ASN A 47 -9.33 26.91 -21.44
N THR A 48 -8.48 26.07 -22.04
CA THR A 48 -7.76 26.31 -23.32
C THR A 48 -6.69 25.23 -23.56
N GLY A 49 -6.84 24.51 -24.68
CA GLY A 49 -5.72 24.07 -25.51
C GLY A 49 -4.86 22.89 -25.03
N GLY A 50 -5.09 21.71 -25.63
CA GLY A 50 -4.01 20.78 -25.97
C GLY A 50 -3.30 20.08 -24.81
N PHE A 51 -3.98 19.15 -24.15
CA PHE A 51 -3.33 18.00 -23.51
C PHE A 51 -4.35 16.88 -23.43
N PHE A 52 -4.01 15.68 -23.91
CA PHE A 52 -4.83 14.48 -23.70
C PHE A 52 -4.82 14.16 -22.20
N MET A 53 -5.76 14.75 -21.47
CA MET A 53 -6.07 14.38 -20.10
C MET A 53 -6.90 13.09 -20.20
N ASN A 54 -6.26 11.93 -20.05
CA ASN A 54 -7.00 10.68 -19.86
C ASN A 54 -7.82 10.82 -18.58
N ILE A 55 -9.14 10.98 -18.73
CA ILE A 55 -10.09 11.12 -17.63
C ILE A 55 -10.22 9.75 -16.95
N ALA A 56 -9.31 9.44 -16.03
CA ALA A 56 -9.74 8.77 -14.81
C ALA A 56 -10.49 9.85 -14.01
N GLY A 57 -11.78 9.63 -13.73
CA GLY A 57 -12.63 10.61 -13.04
C GLY A 57 -11.98 11.22 -11.81
N ASP A 58 -12.40 12.44 -11.44
CA ASP A 58 -11.88 13.37 -10.42
C ASP A 58 -11.69 12.79 -8.99
N TYR A 59 -10.91 11.72 -8.83
CA TYR A 59 -10.67 11.04 -7.56
C TYR A 59 -9.22 11.23 -7.15
N ASP A 60 -9.01 11.73 -5.93
CA ASP A 60 -7.68 11.91 -5.35
C ASP A 60 -7.06 10.54 -5.04
N CYS A 61 -6.17 10.08 -5.93
CA CYS A 61 -5.39 8.85 -5.76
C CYS A 61 -4.02 9.07 -5.09
N SER A 62 -3.76 10.25 -4.52
CA SER A 62 -2.47 10.62 -3.92
C SER A 62 -1.92 9.57 -2.95
N LEU A 63 -2.81 8.92 -2.21
CA LEU A 63 -2.46 7.90 -1.20
C LEU A 63 -2.65 6.46 -1.67
N VAL A 64 -3.00 6.19 -2.92
CA VAL A 64 -3.01 4.83 -3.48
C VAL A 64 -1.90 4.70 -4.51
N ALA A 65 -0.89 3.91 -4.20
CA ALA A 65 0.25 3.67 -5.08
C ALA A 65 -0.20 3.05 -6.43
N PRO A 66 0.58 3.22 -7.52
CA PRO A 66 0.27 2.59 -8.81
C PRO A 66 0.05 1.07 -8.72
N CYS A 67 0.73 0.40 -7.78
CA CYS A 67 0.60 -1.04 -7.54
C CYS A 67 -0.61 -1.45 -6.67
N GLY A 68 -1.48 -0.51 -6.28
CA GLY A 68 -2.69 -0.79 -5.49
C GLY A 68 -2.48 -0.84 -3.97
N ILE A 69 -1.27 -0.56 -3.46
CA ILE A 69 -1.07 -0.35 -2.02
C ILE A 69 -1.74 0.97 -1.60
N PHE A 70 -2.57 0.91 -0.57
CA PHE A 70 -3.12 2.11 0.06
C PHE A 70 -2.23 2.60 1.20
N CYS A 71 -1.55 3.73 0.99
CA CYS A 71 -0.70 4.37 1.99
C CYS A 71 -1.48 4.78 3.24
N GLY A 72 -2.77 5.12 3.14
CA GLY A 72 -3.59 5.42 4.32
C GLY A 72 -3.67 4.26 5.33
N GLU A 73 -3.39 3.03 4.89
CA GLU A 73 -3.30 1.83 5.73
C GLU A 73 -1.85 1.33 5.95
N CYS A 74 -0.84 2.05 5.46
CA CYS A 74 0.55 1.71 5.68
C CYS A 74 1.00 2.11 7.10
N PRO A 75 1.69 1.25 7.86
CA PRO A 75 2.21 1.59 9.19
C PRO A 75 3.09 2.85 9.20
N LEU A 76 3.96 3.02 8.19
CA LEU A 76 4.83 4.20 8.07
C LEU A 76 4.04 5.50 7.88
N PHE A 77 2.95 5.45 7.12
CA PHE A 77 2.08 6.62 6.91
C PHE A 77 1.27 6.92 8.17
N LYS A 78 0.73 5.89 8.83
CA LYS A 78 -0.03 6.04 10.08
C LYS A 78 0.82 6.56 11.23
N ALA A 79 2.13 6.27 11.23
CA ALA A 79 3.08 6.82 12.20
C ALA A 79 3.13 8.36 12.16
N ASN A 80 2.74 9.02 11.07
CA ASN A 80 2.63 10.49 11.02
C ASN A 80 1.72 11.06 12.11
N ASP A 81 0.66 10.33 12.46
CA ASP A 81 -0.31 10.72 13.47
C ASP A 81 0.02 10.11 14.85
N ASN A 82 1.16 9.39 14.96
CA ASN A 82 1.64 8.80 16.21
C ASN A 82 3.13 9.15 16.44
N PRO A 83 3.41 10.31 17.07
CA PRO A 83 4.76 10.76 17.35
C PRO A 83 5.61 9.75 18.14
N GLU A 84 5.00 9.00 19.06
CA GLU A 84 5.70 8.00 19.87
C GLU A 84 6.27 6.86 19.00
N MET A 85 5.51 6.41 18.00
CA MET A 85 6.02 5.42 17.03
C MET A 85 7.18 5.95 16.18
N LEU A 86 7.18 7.24 15.85
CA LEU A 86 8.27 7.86 15.11
C LEU A 86 9.53 7.98 15.98
N GLU A 87 9.37 8.38 17.24
CA GLU A 87 10.49 8.47 18.18
C GLU A 87 11.08 7.09 18.51
N ASP A 88 10.24 6.07 18.71
CA ASP A 88 10.70 4.69 18.91
C ASP A 88 11.48 4.16 17.69
N ALA A 89 11.02 4.49 16.49
CA ALA A 89 11.73 4.09 15.28
C ALA A 89 13.08 4.80 15.14
N LYS A 90 13.13 6.11 15.44
CA LYS A 90 14.39 6.87 15.48
C LYS A 90 15.35 6.33 16.54
N ALA A 91 14.84 5.99 17.73
CA ALA A 91 15.62 5.40 18.81
C ALA A 91 16.23 4.04 18.42
N LYS A 92 15.55 3.28 17.56
CA LYS A 92 16.05 2.03 16.96
C LYS A 92 16.95 2.24 15.74
N GLY A 93 17.33 3.48 15.42
CA GLY A 93 18.22 3.83 14.33
C GLY A 93 17.55 3.96 12.96
N TYR A 94 16.22 3.88 12.88
CA TYR A 94 15.51 4.10 11.63
C TYR A 94 15.33 5.61 11.38
N ASN A 95 15.79 6.08 10.23
CA ASN A 95 15.57 7.48 9.81
C ASN A 95 14.13 7.67 9.28
N ILE A 96 13.15 7.63 10.19
CA ILE A 96 11.74 7.76 9.84
C ILE A 96 11.31 9.23 10.01
N SER A 97 11.06 9.88 8.88
CA SER A 97 10.34 11.15 8.80
C SER A 97 8.84 10.90 8.58
N PRO A 98 7.98 11.90 8.80
CA PRO A 98 6.60 11.80 8.36
C PRO A 98 6.54 11.40 6.87
N CYS A 99 5.81 10.33 6.57
CA CYS A 99 5.69 9.74 5.23
C CYS A 99 4.51 10.38 4.48
N PRO A 100 4.71 11.14 3.40
CA PRO A 100 3.62 11.80 2.67
C PRO A 100 2.92 10.88 1.66
N GLY A 101 3.22 9.57 1.66
CA GLY A 101 2.68 8.58 0.73
C GLY A 101 3.55 8.32 -0.49
N CYS A 102 3.35 7.16 -1.12
CA CYS A 102 4.22 6.61 -2.16
C CYS A 102 4.32 7.51 -3.41
N ARG A 103 3.20 8.12 -3.83
CA ARG A 103 3.19 9.04 -4.99
C ARG A 103 3.98 10.32 -4.70
N SER A 104 3.81 10.89 -3.51
CA SER A 104 4.49 12.11 -3.07
C SER A 104 6.01 11.95 -3.03
N ILE A 105 6.50 10.79 -2.60
CA ILE A 105 7.94 10.46 -2.55
C ILE A 105 8.47 9.83 -3.84
N LYS A 106 7.65 9.75 -4.90
CA LYS A 106 8.00 9.14 -6.19
C LYS A 106 8.56 7.71 -6.05
N GLY A 107 8.00 6.92 -5.13
CA GLY A 107 8.42 5.53 -4.89
C GLY A 107 9.69 5.35 -4.03
N ASN A 108 10.30 6.43 -3.53
CA ASN A 108 11.45 6.37 -2.61
C ASN A 108 11.00 6.07 -1.17
N CYS A 109 10.46 4.88 -0.94
CA CYS A 109 9.95 4.46 0.36
C CYS A 109 11.11 4.27 1.36
N PRO A 110 11.04 4.77 2.61
CA PRO A 110 12.14 4.65 3.58
C PRO A 110 12.56 3.23 3.95
N VAL A 111 11.72 2.22 3.68
CA VAL A 111 12.03 0.80 3.90
C VAL A 111 12.74 0.14 2.71
N LEU A 112 13.00 0.88 1.64
CA LEU A 112 13.74 0.42 0.48
C LEU A 112 15.08 1.16 0.42
N GLU A 113 16.14 0.45 0.06
CA GLU A 113 17.46 1.05 -0.18
C GLU A 113 17.47 1.93 -1.44
N THR A 114 16.65 1.57 -2.43
CA THR A 114 16.55 2.25 -3.71
C THR A 114 15.10 2.59 -4.05
N GLN A 115 14.90 3.41 -5.09
CA GLN A 115 13.57 3.69 -5.61
C GLN A 115 12.81 2.39 -5.94
N CYS A 116 11.53 2.32 -5.58
CA CYS A 116 10.67 1.17 -5.88
C CYS A 116 10.58 0.94 -7.39
N GLU A 117 11.06 -0.22 -7.85
CA GLU A 117 11.03 -0.57 -9.27
C GLU A 117 9.62 -0.66 -9.85
N THR A 118 8.62 -1.11 -9.08
CA THR A 118 7.23 -1.15 -9.55
C THR A 118 6.69 0.25 -9.80
N PHE A 119 7.10 1.22 -8.97
CA PHE A 119 6.70 2.61 -9.16
C PHE A 119 7.38 3.22 -10.39
N ALA A 120 8.69 3.00 -10.54
CA ALA A 120 9.44 3.45 -11.72
C ALA A 120 8.89 2.83 -13.02
N CYS A 121 8.53 1.55 -12.99
CA CYS A 121 7.89 0.85 -14.11
C CYS A 121 6.54 1.47 -14.48
N ALA A 122 5.65 1.72 -13.51
CA ALA A 122 4.36 2.36 -13.77
C ALA A 122 4.53 3.76 -14.41
N ASN A 123 5.50 4.54 -13.93
CA ASN A 123 5.84 5.83 -14.54
C ASN A 123 6.38 5.68 -15.97
N GLY A 124 7.27 4.72 -16.21
CA GLY A 124 7.84 4.47 -17.54
C GLY A 124 6.82 3.97 -18.56
N HIS A 125 5.76 3.30 -18.11
CA HIS A 125 4.62 2.89 -18.94
C HIS A 125 3.51 3.95 -18.98
N GLU A 126 3.70 5.10 -18.31
CA GLU A 126 2.74 6.20 -18.24
C GLU A 126 1.34 5.80 -17.74
N VAL A 127 1.27 4.82 -16.83
CA VAL A 127 0.01 4.32 -16.25
C VAL A 127 -0.25 4.87 -14.85
N VAL A 128 -1.50 5.24 -14.56
CA VAL A 128 -1.90 5.72 -13.22
C VAL A 128 -1.92 4.56 -12.23
N PHE A 129 -2.47 3.43 -12.64
CA PHE A 129 -2.45 2.17 -11.92
C PHE A 129 -1.90 1.05 -12.79
N CYS A 130 -1.28 0.05 -12.17
CA CYS A 130 -0.74 -1.08 -12.90
C CYS A 130 -1.82 -1.83 -13.71
N PHE A 131 -3.10 -1.75 -13.36
CA PHE A 131 -4.18 -2.40 -14.11
C PHE A 131 -4.51 -1.76 -15.47
N ASP A 132 -3.95 -0.58 -15.75
CA ASP A 132 -4.02 0.10 -17.05
C ASP A 132 -2.88 -0.35 -17.99
N CYS A 133 -1.87 -1.04 -17.44
CA CYS A 133 -0.77 -1.58 -18.23
C CYS A 133 -1.25 -2.78 -19.08
N PRO A 134 -0.90 -2.88 -20.36
CA PRO A 134 -1.29 -4.01 -21.21
C PRO A 134 -0.73 -5.35 -20.72
N ASP A 135 0.40 -5.33 -20.02
CA ASP A 135 1.02 -6.53 -19.42
C ASP A 135 0.39 -6.94 -18.08
N PHE A 136 -0.67 -6.27 -17.61
CA PHE A 136 -1.28 -6.59 -16.33
C PHE A 136 -2.14 -7.87 -16.39
N PRO A 137 -2.00 -8.79 -15.42
CA PRO A 137 -1.03 -8.81 -14.32
C PRO A 137 0.36 -9.29 -14.77
N CYS A 138 1.43 -8.65 -14.29
CA CYS A 138 2.80 -8.98 -14.66
C CYS A 138 3.60 -9.58 -13.50
N VAL A 139 4.82 -10.06 -13.80
CA VAL A 139 5.72 -10.73 -12.84
C VAL A 139 6.02 -9.91 -11.59
N LYS A 140 6.06 -8.56 -11.68
CA LYS A 140 6.29 -7.67 -10.52
C LYS A 140 5.15 -7.71 -9.49
N LEU A 141 3.99 -8.25 -9.85
CA LEU A 141 2.81 -8.39 -9.01
C LEU A 141 2.46 -9.85 -8.68
N ASN A 142 3.29 -10.81 -9.10
CA ASN A 142 3.10 -12.21 -8.74
C ASN A 142 3.13 -12.36 -7.22
N PRO A 143 2.17 -13.08 -6.60
CA PRO A 143 2.18 -13.28 -5.16
C PRO A 143 3.37 -14.15 -4.74
N ALA A 144 3.85 -13.94 -3.51
CA ALA A 144 4.91 -14.71 -2.90
C ALA A 144 4.50 -15.15 -1.49
N ALA A 145 4.82 -16.39 -1.13
CA ALA A 145 4.61 -16.87 0.24
C ALA A 145 5.60 -16.23 1.22
N ASP A 146 6.80 -15.90 0.74
CA ASP A 146 7.84 -15.22 1.51
C ASP A 146 7.35 -13.85 2.00
N GLY A 147 7.41 -13.63 3.32
CA GLY A 147 6.93 -12.42 3.99
C GLY A 147 5.44 -12.12 3.85
N ALA A 148 4.61 -13.08 3.44
CA ALA A 148 3.17 -12.85 3.18
C ALA A 148 2.37 -12.45 4.43
N ASP A 149 2.85 -12.83 5.61
CA ASP A 149 2.29 -12.53 6.93
C ASP A 149 2.52 -11.07 7.37
N VAL A 150 3.56 -10.42 6.85
CA VAL A 150 3.92 -9.04 7.23
C VAL A 150 3.84 -8.04 6.07
N LEU A 151 4.22 -8.45 4.85
CA LEU A 151 4.30 -7.56 3.69
C LEU A 151 2.96 -7.44 2.96
N PRO A 152 2.58 -6.24 2.50
CA PRO A 152 1.33 -6.03 1.77
C PRO A 152 1.44 -6.45 0.29
N HIS A 153 2.38 -7.32 -0.08
CA HIS A 153 2.65 -7.63 -1.47
C HIS A 153 1.48 -8.35 -2.14
N ASN A 154 0.96 -9.40 -1.52
CA ASN A 154 -0.07 -10.25 -2.14
C ASN A 154 -1.44 -9.57 -2.23
N ILE A 155 -1.67 -8.47 -1.49
CA ILE A 155 -2.93 -7.72 -1.53
C ILE A 155 -3.01 -6.79 -2.76
N LYS A 156 -1.87 -6.49 -3.40
CA LYS A 156 -1.75 -5.55 -4.52
C LYS A 156 -2.72 -5.86 -5.66
N VAL A 157 -2.68 -7.08 -6.17
CA VAL A 157 -3.51 -7.49 -7.32
C VAL A 157 -4.99 -7.46 -6.96
N PHE A 158 -5.37 -7.91 -5.76
CA PHE A 158 -6.75 -7.83 -5.30
C PHE A 158 -7.24 -6.38 -5.25
N ASN A 159 -6.45 -5.48 -4.67
CA ASN A 159 -6.78 -4.06 -4.60
C ASN A 159 -6.91 -3.43 -5.99
N LEU A 160 -5.99 -3.75 -6.91
CA LEU A 160 -6.04 -3.26 -8.29
C LEU A 160 -7.31 -3.73 -9.02
N CYS A 161 -7.66 -5.02 -8.92
CA CYS A 161 -8.91 -5.53 -9.46
C CYS A 161 -10.14 -4.86 -8.83
N HIS A 162 -10.10 -4.62 -7.52
CA HIS A 162 -11.17 -3.94 -6.79
C HIS A 162 -11.37 -2.50 -7.29
N ILE A 163 -10.28 -1.73 -7.41
CA ILE A 163 -10.30 -0.35 -7.92
C ILE A 163 -10.80 -0.33 -9.37
N LYS A 164 -10.32 -1.24 -10.23
CA LYS A 164 -10.75 -1.33 -11.63
C LYS A 164 -12.24 -1.66 -11.76
N GLN A 165 -12.74 -2.58 -10.93
CA GLN A 165 -14.12 -3.06 -11.04
C GLN A 165 -15.15 -2.17 -10.35
N LYS A 166 -14.79 -1.58 -9.19
CA LYS A 166 -15.74 -0.86 -8.32
C LYS A 166 -15.40 0.62 -8.14
N GLY A 167 -14.28 1.09 -8.70
CA GLY A 167 -13.80 2.45 -8.56
C GLY A 167 -12.99 2.71 -7.30
N LEU A 168 -12.25 3.82 -7.32
CA LEU A 168 -11.34 4.23 -6.25
C LEU A 168 -12.08 4.58 -4.95
N GLU A 169 -13.21 5.29 -5.04
CA GLU A 169 -13.98 5.69 -3.85
C GLU A 169 -14.44 4.46 -3.05
N LYS A 170 -15.01 3.47 -3.74
CA LYS A 170 -15.45 2.22 -3.11
C LYS A 170 -14.28 1.46 -2.50
N PHE A 171 -13.14 1.46 -3.17
CA PHE A 171 -11.92 0.88 -2.60
C PHE A 171 -11.51 1.59 -1.31
N LEU A 172 -11.50 2.93 -1.26
CA LEU A 172 -11.10 3.67 -0.06
C LEU A 172 -12.04 3.40 1.14
N GLU A 173 -13.33 3.19 0.90
CA GLU A 173 -14.28 2.76 1.94
C GLU A 173 -13.99 1.35 2.47
N GLU A 174 -13.55 0.44 1.61
CA GLU A 174 -13.36 -0.98 1.95
C GLU A 174 -11.90 -1.34 2.31
N ALA A 175 -10.93 -0.46 2.03
CA ALA A 175 -9.49 -0.78 2.08
C ALA A 175 -9.03 -1.29 3.46
N ALA A 176 -9.50 -0.67 4.54
CA ALA A 176 -9.17 -1.11 5.90
C ALA A 176 -9.71 -2.52 6.18
N HIS A 177 -10.92 -2.83 5.73
CA HIS A 177 -11.53 -4.15 5.89
C HIS A 177 -10.88 -5.20 4.98
N ILE A 178 -10.52 -4.84 3.74
CA ILE A 178 -9.76 -5.69 2.81
C ILE A 178 -8.42 -6.08 3.45
N LYS A 179 -7.68 -5.09 3.99
CA LYS A 179 -6.43 -5.32 4.71
C LYS A 179 -6.63 -6.21 5.94
N ASN A 180 -7.61 -5.89 6.77
CA ASN A 180 -7.91 -6.67 7.98
C ASN A 180 -8.20 -8.14 7.64
N ARG A 181 -9.00 -8.37 6.60
CA ARG A 181 -9.33 -9.73 6.13
C ARG A 181 -8.10 -10.47 5.60
N TYR A 182 -7.18 -9.78 4.92
CA TYR A 182 -5.94 -10.39 4.43
C TYR A 182 -5.03 -10.87 5.57
N TYR A 183 -4.79 -10.03 6.59
CA TYR A 183 -3.85 -10.34 7.66
C TYR A 183 -4.46 -11.17 8.81
N ASN A 184 -5.73 -10.94 9.13
CA ASN A 184 -6.36 -11.55 10.31
C ASN A 184 -7.40 -12.61 9.96
N GLY A 185 -7.81 -12.71 8.70
CA GLY A 185 -8.80 -13.70 8.29
C GLY A 185 -8.24 -15.11 8.23
N LYS A 186 -8.97 -16.08 8.76
CA LYS A 186 -8.66 -17.51 8.61
C LYS A 186 -9.22 -18.03 7.30
N ILE A 187 -8.37 -18.71 6.53
CA ILE A 187 -8.79 -19.29 5.26
C ILE A 187 -9.80 -20.41 5.51
N MET A 188 -11.00 -20.25 4.94
CA MET A 188 -11.95 -21.33 4.79
C MET A 188 -11.95 -21.76 3.33
N ILE A 189 -11.57 -23.00 3.05
CA ILE A 189 -11.46 -23.52 1.68
C ILE A 189 -12.79 -23.29 0.94
N GLY A 190 -12.73 -22.60 -0.21
CA GLY A 190 -13.89 -22.23 -1.03
C GLY A 190 -14.75 -21.07 -0.52
N LYS A 191 -14.50 -20.53 0.68
CA LYS A 191 -15.29 -19.44 1.29
C LYS A 191 -14.51 -18.14 1.49
N GLY A 192 -13.22 -18.16 1.15
CA GLY A 192 -12.29 -17.05 1.36
C GLY A 192 -11.88 -16.87 2.83
N PRO A 193 -10.99 -15.89 3.11
CA PRO A 193 -10.59 -15.52 4.47
C PRO A 193 -11.75 -14.92 5.26
N ARG A 194 -11.91 -15.35 6.51
CA ARG A 194 -13.01 -14.97 7.41
C ARG A 194 -12.43 -14.47 8.72
N ILE A 195 -12.94 -13.33 9.16
CA ILE A 195 -12.64 -12.77 10.47
C ILE A 195 -13.74 -13.34 11.37
N ASP A 196 -13.32 -14.14 12.33
CA ASP A 196 -14.14 -14.73 13.38
C ASP A 196 -14.64 -13.66 14.39
#